data_AF-A0A496PCL3-F1
#
_entry.id   AF-A0A496PCL3-F1
#
_cell.length_a   1.000
_cell.length_b   1.000
_cell.length_c   1.000
_cell.angle_alpha   90.00
_cell.angle_beta   90.00
_cell.angle_gamma   90.00
#
_symmetry.space_group_name_H-M   'P 1'
#
loop_
_entity.id
_entity.type
_entity.pdbx_description
1 polymer ?
#
loop_
_entity_poly.entity_id
_entity_poly.type
_entity_poly.pdbx_seq_one_letter_code
_entity_poly.pdbx_strand_id
1 'polypeptide(L)'
;VSELKLASERPRLKDGLIHAVFIGGGTPTSLSPSNSERLLKAIKEYLPLANDYELTLEGRIHDLIPENLDVWMANGVNRMSIGVQSFNTEVRQMVGRLDTKETVLERLAALKAYGQCSVVIDLIYGLPGQTMEVWEQDLADLVSSGVDGADLYQLNVFDGSDLNKDIAKGKVPAAATTAMQGDMFKFGRKYLDERSYRRLSAAHWSANNRERSLYNILAKAGVPMFPFGSGAGGNVDGYGMMLHRALKPYEDMVSRGEKPFMALMKQSELQPVVNQVVSQLEQGFLNIMSLVTLDPRLEELNWLYKLWEERGLVAYNGLLYKLTAAGEFWTVNLTQSTLEAVEYIMTGKNSFAMEAVAAQDTKTTSKDNPNQEVRGIGQGKANISVPTDEDSEAQRKEALIAKAKAEIAKSGASGESAERMVQAMYNLSADEIEYMMERMMS
;
A
#
# COMPACT_ATOMS: atom_id res chain seq x y z
N VAL A 1 -1.10 -4.32 27.29
CA VAL A 1 -1.12 -3.50 28.53
C VAL A 1 0.26 -3.41 29.16
N SER A 2 0.88 -4.50 29.59
CA SER A 2 2.22 -4.45 30.23
C SER A 2 3.27 -3.77 29.36
N GLU A 3 3.28 -4.05 28.06
CA GLU A 3 4.18 -3.35 27.11
C GLU A 3 3.95 -1.84 27.07
N LEU A 4 2.68 -1.38 27.02
CA LEU A 4 2.33 0.05 27.03
C LEU A 4 2.85 0.72 28.30
N LYS A 5 2.63 0.10 29.47
CA LYS A 5 3.12 0.59 30.75
C LYS A 5 4.65 0.66 30.82
N LEU A 6 5.35 -0.34 30.29
CA LEU A 6 6.82 -0.32 30.24
C LEU A 6 7.34 0.78 29.32
N ALA A 7 6.62 1.08 28.24
CA ALA A 7 6.99 2.11 27.29
C ALA A 7 6.67 3.53 27.78
N SER A 8 5.63 3.72 28.59
CA SER A 8 5.22 5.06 29.09
C SER A 8 6.26 5.73 29.98
N GLU A 9 7.18 4.95 30.56
CA GLU A 9 8.32 5.46 31.35
C GLU A 9 9.52 5.84 30.47
N ARG A 10 9.50 5.54 29.16
CA ARG A 10 10.62 5.83 28.25
C ARG A 10 10.54 7.28 27.77
N PRO A 11 11.61 8.08 27.90
CA PRO A 11 11.60 9.51 27.51
C PRO A 11 11.08 9.77 26.10
N ARG A 12 11.47 8.93 25.13
CA ARG A 12 11.08 9.06 23.71
C ARG A 12 9.57 9.03 23.50
N LEU A 13 8.84 8.29 24.33
CA LEU A 13 7.39 8.22 24.26
C LEU A 13 6.76 9.26 25.20
N LYS A 14 7.24 9.32 26.45
CA LYS A 14 6.70 10.16 27.52
C LYS A 14 6.68 11.65 27.20
N ASP A 15 7.73 12.14 26.54
CA ASP A 15 7.93 13.58 26.32
C ASP A 15 7.35 14.06 24.98
N GLY A 16 6.80 13.14 24.17
CA GLY A 16 6.12 13.44 22.91
C GLY A 16 4.60 13.41 23.04
N LEU A 17 3.89 13.94 22.04
CA LEU A 17 2.43 13.79 21.92
C LEU A 17 2.09 12.78 20.84
N ILE A 18 1.17 11.86 21.15
CA ILE A 18 0.63 10.88 20.21
C ILE A 18 -0.62 11.45 19.55
N HIS A 19 -0.49 11.78 18.27
CA HIS A 19 -1.58 12.35 17.46
C HIS A 19 -2.50 11.28 16.86
N ALA A 20 -2.02 10.06 16.67
CA ALA A 20 -2.80 8.98 16.10
C ALA A 20 -2.43 7.64 16.73
N VAL A 21 -3.45 6.83 17.04
CA VAL A 21 -3.35 5.45 17.48
C VAL A 21 -4.21 4.62 16.52
N PHE A 22 -3.61 3.59 15.92
CA PHE A 22 -4.32 2.68 15.03
C PHE A 22 -4.29 1.29 15.61
N ILE A 23 -5.46 0.76 15.94
CA ILE A 23 -5.63 -0.62 16.38
C ILE A 23 -6.10 -1.42 15.17
N GLY A 24 -5.15 -2.11 14.53
CA GLY A 24 -5.38 -2.89 13.32
C GLY A 24 -4.75 -4.28 13.36
N GLY A 25 -4.67 -4.91 12.18
CA GLY A 25 -4.23 -6.30 12.02
C GLY A 25 -5.42 -7.26 12.12
N GLY A 26 -5.17 -8.57 12.26
CA GLY A 26 -6.17 -9.64 12.40
C GLY A 26 -7.65 -9.22 12.37
N THR A 27 -8.30 -9.11 13.54
CA THR A 27 -9.62 -8.48 13.67
C THR A 27 -9.75 -7.89 15.08
N PRO A 28 -9.36 -6.62 15.32
CA PRO A 28 -9.36 -6.01 16.66
C PRO A 28 -10.72 -6.03 17.34
N THR A 29 -11.79 -5.84 16.54
CA THR A 29 -13.18 -5.89 16.99
C THR A 29 -13.64 -7.27 17.46
N SER A 30 -12.86 -8.34 17.24
CA SER A 30 -13.12 -9.66 17.82
C SER A 30 -12.67 -9.79 19.29
N LEU A 31 -11.99 -8.79 19.85
CA LEU A 31 -11.74 -8.74 21.29
C LEU A 31 -13.08 -8.64 22.04
N SER A 32 -13.24 -9.44 23.10
CA SER A 32 -14.40 -9.33 23.99
C SER A 32 -14.52 -7.90 24.55
N PRO A 33 -15.73 -7.45 24.92
CA PRO A 33 -15.95 -6.15 25.56
C PRO A 33 -14.99 -5.87 26.72
N SER A 34 -14.75 -6.87 27.58
CA SER A 34 -13.82 -6.73 28.71
C SER A 34 -12.34 -6.55 28.30
N ASN A 35 -11.90 -7.22 27.24
CA ASN A 35 -10.52 -7.13 26.76
C ASN A 35 -10.29 -5.84 25.97
N SER A 36 -11.27 -5.42 25.16
CA SER A 36 -11.21 -4.14 24.45
C SER A 36 -11.24 -2.97 25.43
N GLU A 37 -12.12 -2.99 26.43
CA GLU A 37 -12.13 -1.98 27.51
C GLU A 37 -10.76 -1.87 28.19
N ARG A 38 -10.18 -3.01 28.59
CA ARG A 38 -8.88 -3.06 29.25
C ARG A 38 -7.76 -2.49 28.37
N LEU A 39 -7.75 -2.79 27.08
CA LEU A 39 -6.77 -2.25 26.14
C LEU A 39 -6.94 -0.74 25.96
N LEU A 40 -8.17 -0.28 25.69
CA LEU A 40 -8.46 1.13 25.40
C LEU A 40 -8.22 2.02 26.64
N LYS A 41 -8.54 1.54 27.85
CA LYS A 41 -8.16 2.23 29.09
C LYS A 41 -6.65 2.33 29.24
N ALA A 42 -5.91 1.26 28.96
CA ALA A 42 -4.46 1.28 29.04
C ALA A 42 -3.81 2.24 28.01
N ILE A 43 -4.38 2.36 26.81
CA ILE A 43 -3.93 3.35 25.81
C ILE A 43 -4.09 4.76 26.37
N LYS A 44 -5.26 5.10 26.92
CA LYS A 44 -5.52 6.42 27.51
C LYS A 44 -4.68 6.70 28.76
N GLU A 45 -4.39 5.68 29.55
CA GLU A 45 -3.61 5.81 30.80
C GLU A 45 -2.12 5.98 30.52
N TYR A 46 -1.56 5.25 29.55
CA TYR A 46 -0.11 5.13 29.37
C TYR A 46 0.46 5.92 28.20
N LEU A 47 -0.35 6.29 27.20
CA LEU A 47 0.13 7.09 26.09
C LEU A 47 -0.14 8.58 26.32
N PRO A 48 0.83 9.47 26.05
CA PRO A 48 0.60 10.92 26.09
C PRO A 48 -0.17 11.35 24.84
N LEU A 49 -1.47 11.12 24.83
CA LEU A 49 -2.35 11.45 23.70
C LEU A 49 -2.48 12.96 23.54
N ALA A 50 -2.37 13.46 22.31
CA ALA A 50 -2.71 14.85 21.98
C ALA A 50 -4.20 15.13 22.26
N ASN A 51 -4.61 16.37 22.50
CA ASN A 51 -6.01 16.68 22.81
C ASN A 51 -6.99 16.30 21.68
N ASP A 52 -6.54 16.34 20.43
CA ASP A 52 -7.33 16.05 19.22
C ASP A 52 -6.92 14.74 18.54
N TYR A 53 -6.33 13.82 19.31
CA TYR A 53 -5.84 12.53 18.81
C TYR A 53 -6.89 11.75 18.02
N GLU A 54 -6.45 11.04 16.99
CA GLU A 54 -7.25 10.03 16.31
C GLU A 54 -6.99 8.66 16.95
N LEU A 55 -8.04 7.95 17.36
CA LEU A 55 -7.99 6.54 17.76
C LEU A 55 -8.86 5.74 16.81
N THR A 56 -8.21 5.10 15.86
CA THR A 56 -8.83 4.23 14.86
C THR A 56 -8.93 2.80 15.39
N LEU A 57 -10.11 2.22 15.27
CA LEU A 57 -10.34 0.79 15.45
C LEU A 57 -10.76 0.15 14.12
N GLU A 58 -9.95 -0.79 13.64
CA GLU A 58 -10.28 -1.60 12.45
C GLU A 58 -11.27 -2.72 12.83
N GLY A 59 -12.25 -2.99 11.97
CA GLY A 59 -13.21 -4.04 12.23
C GLY A 59 -13.97 -4.57 11.04
N ARG A 60 -14.90 -5.47 11.35
CA ARG A 60 -15.81 -6.10 10.38
C ARG A 60 -17.25 -5.89 10.80
N ILE A 61 -18.14 -5.91 9.82
CA ILE A 61 -19.59 -5.77 10.03
C ILE A 61 -20.12 -6.70 11.12
N HIS A 62 -19.66 -7.96 11.14
CA HIS A 62 -20.10 -8.98 12.10
C HIS A 62 -19.93 -8.58 13.58
N ASP A 63 -18.93 -7.74 13.90
CA ASP A 63 -18.61 -7.40 15.29
C ASP A 63 -19.29 -6.09 15.75
N LEU A 64 -20.03 -5.41 14.87
CA LEU A 64 -20.80 -4.20 15.16
C LEU A 64 -22.10 -4.51 15.91
N ILE A 65 -21.97 -4.94 17.16
CA ILE A 65 -23.08 -5.22 18.08
C ILE A 65 -23.09 -4.21 19.24
N PRO A 66 -24.26 -3.95 19.87
CA PRO A 66 -24.39 -2.91 20.89
C PRO A 66 -23.37 -3.00 22.03
N GLU A 67 -23.13 -4.20 22.57
CA GLU A 67 -22.25 -4.39 23.73
C GLU A 67 -20.78 -4.05 23.42
N ASN A 68 -20.38 -4.25 22.17
CA ASN A 68 -19.05 -3.89 21.68
C ASN A 68 -18.96 -2.37 21.42
N LEU A 69 -19.95 -1.82 20.71
CA LEU A 69 -20.02 -0.41 20.34
C LEU A 69 -19.98 0.50 21.58
N ASP A 70 -20.79 0.19 22.60
CA ASP A 70 -20.84 0.92 23.86
C ASP A 70 -19.45 1.01 24.51
N VAL A 71 -18.71 -0.10 24.56
CA VAL A 71 -17.38 -0.15 25.14
C VAL A 71 -16.38 0.68 24.34
N TRP A 72 -16.39 0.57 23.01
CA TRP A 72 -15.45 1.30 22.16
C TRP A 72 -15.64 2.81 22.28
N MET A 73 -16.89 3.28 22.22
CA MET A 73 -17.26 4.69 22.29
C MET A 73 -16.97 5.27 23.67
N ALA A 74 -17.36 4.56 24.75
CA ALA A 74 -17.06 4.96 26.12
C ALA A 74 -15.55 5.04 26.40
N ASN A 75 -14.74 4.33 25.62
CA ASN A 75 -13.29 4.30 25.79
C ASN A 75 -12.51 5.10 24.74
N GLY A 76 -13.17 5.98 24.00
CA GLY A 76 -12.54 7.04 23.23
C GLY A 76 -12.16 6.66 21.79
N VAL A 77 -12.68 5.55 21.26
CA VAL A 77 -12.62 5.28 19.81
C VAL A 77 -13.39 6.40 19.11
N ASN A 78 -12.73 7.09 18.19
CA ASN A 78 -13.30 8.23 17.47
C ASN A 78 -13.16 8.11 15.95
N ARG A 79 -12.59 6.99 15.47
CA ARG A 79 -12.60 6.61 14.06
C ARG A 79 -12.72 5.09 13.94
N MET A 80 -13.50 4.62 12.98
CA MET A 80 -13.62 3.20 12.64
C MET A 80 -13.43 3.00 11.14
N SER A 81 -12.64 1.99 10.77
CA SER A 81 -12.52 1.48 9.39
C SER A 81 -13.09 0.07 9.37
N ILE A 82 -14.14 -0.12 8.57
CA ILE A 82 -14.97 -1.31 8.57
C ILE A 82 -14.88 -2.02 7.23
N GLY A 83 -14.36 -3.25 7.24
CA GLY A 83 -14.28 -4.07 6.05
C GLY A 83 -15.66 -4.54 5.56
N VAL A 84 -16.22 -3.87 4.55
CA VAL A 84 -17.49 -4.22 3.88
C VAL A 84 -17.23 -5.10 2.66
N GLN A 85 -16.17 -4.77 1.92
CA GLN A 85 -15.68 -5.37 0.68
C GLN A 85 -16.58 -5.13 -0.54
N SER A 86 -17.86 -5.45 -0.41
CA SER A 86 -18.94 -5.14 -1.34
C SER A 86 -20.23 -5.08 -0.52
N PHE A 87 -21.27 -4.40 -1.00
CA PHE A 87 -22.62 -4.48 -0.43
C PHE A 87 -23.42 -5.64 -1.03
N ASN A 88 -23.04 -6.12 -2.22
CA ASN A 88 -23.71 -7.24 -2.86
C ASN A 88 -23.53 -8.55 -2.08
N THR A 89 -24.65 -9.13 -1.62
CA THR A 89 -24.66 -10.35 -0.79
C THR A 89 -23.92 -11.52 -1.43
N GLU A 90 -24.10 -11.76 -2.73
CA GLU A 90 -23.50 -12.92 -3.41
C GLU A 90 -21.98 -12.76 -3.54
N VAL A 91 -21.52 -11.59 -4.00
CA VAL A 91 -20.08 -11.27 -4.12
C VAL A 91 -19.38 -11.39 -2.76
N ARG A 92 -20.00 -10.88 -1.71
CA ARG A 92 -19.49 -10.98 -0.33
C ARG A 92 -19.34 -12.43 0.13
N GLN A 93 -20.37 -13.25 -0.12
CA GLN A 93 -20.37 -14.65 0.30
C GLN A 93 -19.31 -15.48 -0.44
N MET A 94 -19.03 -15.17 -1.72
CA MET A 94 -17.94 -15.81 -2.47
C MET A 94 -16.56 -15.59 -1.84
N VAL A 95 -16.36 -14.49 -1.10
CA VAL A 95 -15.11 -14.18 -0.39
C VAL A 95 -15.20 -14.36 1.12
N GLY A 96 -16.15 -15.18 1.57
CA GLY A 96 -16.25 -15.61 2.98
C GLY A 96 -16.89 -14.59 3.93
N ARG A 97 -17.61 -13.59 3.42
CA ARG A 97 -18.38 -12.63 4.22
C ARG A 97 -19.86 -13.01 4.20
N LEU A 98 -20.38 -13.44 5.36
CA LEU A 98 -21.68 -14.12 5.43
C LEU A 98 -22.91 -13.19 5.50
N ASP A 99 -22.75 -11.99 6.09
CA ASP A 99 -23.87 -11.08 6.30
C ASP A 99 -24.54 -10.67 4.98
N THR A 100 -25.83 -10.33 4.99
CA THR A 100 -26.51 -9.79 3.79
C THR A 100 -26.30 -8.29 3.65
N LYS A 101 -26.61 -7.72 2.48
CA LYS A 101 -26.66 -6.27 2.25
C LYS A 101 -27.45 -5.53 3.33
N GLU A 102 -28.64 -6.04 3.66
CA GLU A 102 -29.56 -5.44 4.63
C GLU A 102 -28.91 -5.40 6.01
N THR A 103 -28.28 -6.51 6.40
CA THR A 103 -27.57 -6.61 7.68
C THR A 103 -26.38 -5.64 7.75
N VAL A 104 -25.65 -5.46 6.65
CA VAL A 104 -24.55 -4.48 6.57
C VAL A 104 -25.07 -3.07 6.79
N LEU A 105 -26.10 -2.67 6.04
CA LEU A 105 -26.67 -1.33 6.11
C LEU A 105 -27.26 -1.04 7.49
N GLU A 106 -27.97 -2.00 8.09
CA GLU A 106 -28.50 -1.88 9.45
C GLU A 106 -27.39 -1.64 10.48
N ARG A 107 -26.31 -2.42 10.43
CA ARG A 107 -25.19 -2.30 11.37
C ARG A 107 -24.37 -1.02 11.18
N LEU A 108 -24.19 -0.58 9.94
CA LEU A 108 -23.57 0.72 9.65
C LEU A 108 -24.44 1.86 10.18
N ALA A 109 -25.76 1.79 10.01
CA ALA A 109 -26.69 2.78 10.56
C ALA A 109 -26.65 2.80 12.10
N ALA A 110 -26.60 1.63 12.74
CA ALA A 110 -26.47 1.51 14.20
C ALA A 110 -25.16 2.14 14.70
N LEU A 111 -24.03 1.88 14.04
CA LEU A 111 -22.75 2.51 14.37
C LEU A 111 -22.80 4.04 14.17
N LYS A 112 -23.36 4.51 13.07
CA LYS A 112 -23.50 5.95 12.78
C LYS A 112 -24.38 6.68 13.79
N ALA A 113 -25.40 6.01 14.35
CA ALA A 113 -26.32 6.59 15.31
C ALA A 113 -25.64 7.10 16.59
N TYR A 114 -24.45 6.58 16.94
CA TYR A 114 -23.66 7.11 18.07
C TYR A 114 -23.17 8.53 17.83
N GLY A 115 -22.95 8.94 16.58
CA GLY A 115 -22.53 10.30 16.21
C GLY A 115 -21.12 10.70 16.67
N GLN A 116 -20.44 9.90 17.49
CA GLN A 116 -19.16 10.22 18.15
C GLN A 116 -17.92 9.94 17.28
N CYS A 117 -17.96 8.95 16.38
CA CYS A 117 -16.81 8.57 15.56
C CYS A 117 -17.00 8.91 14.07
N SER A 118 -15.87 9.07 13.36
CA SER A 118 -15.83 8.96 11.90
C SER A 118 -15.99 7.49 11.50
N VAL A 119 -16.84 7.18 10.53
CA VAL A 119 -17.02 5.82 10.02
C VAL A 119 -16.56 5.77 8.57
N VAL A 120 -15.59 4.93 8.29
CA VAL A 120 -15.11 4.61 6.95
C VAL A 120 -15.38 3.15 6.66
N ILE A 121 -15.71 2.82 5.42
CA ILE A 121 -15.81 1.44 4.97
C ILE A 121 -14.75 1.11 3.93
N ASP A 122 -14.28 -0.12 3.94
CA ASP A 122 -13.36 -0.60 2.91
C ASP A 122 -14.16 -1.38 1.86
N LEU A 123 -14.05 -0.97 0.60
CA LEU A 123 -14.61 -1.63 -0.56
C LEU A 123 -13.48 -2.15 -1.45
N ILE A 124 -13.70 -3.28 -2.10
CA ILE A 124 -12.77 -3.88 -3.04
C ILE A 124 -13.45 -3.97 -4.41
N TYR A 125 -12.78 -3.45 -5.43
CA TYR A 125 -13.21 -3.62 -6.81
C TYR A 125 -12.41 -4.72 -7.53
N GLY A 126 -13.10 -5.43 -8.42
CA GLY A 126 -12.57 -6.56 -9.17
C GLY A 126 -12.73 -7.91 -8.48
N LEU A 127 -13.62 -8.03 -7.50
CA LEU A 127 -13.95 -9.29 -6.83
C LEU A 127 -14.55 -10.33 -7.81
N PRO A 128 -14.39 -11.64 -7.54
CA PRO A 128 -15.08 -12.69 -8.30
C PRO A 128 -16.59 -12.43 -8.38
N GLY A 129 -17.14 -12.50 -9.60
CA GLY A 129 -18.57 -12.27 -9.84
C GLY A 129 -19.03 -10.81 -9.72
N GLN A 130 -18.14 -9.87 -9.40
CA GLN A 130 -18.47 -8.44 -9.35
C GLN A 130 -18.47 -7.86 -10.77
N THR A 131 -19.66 -7.60 -11.30
CA THR A 131 -19.81 -6.88 -12.58
C THR A 131 -19.68 -5.37 -12.38
N MET A 132 -19.65 -4.62 -13.47
CA MET A 132 -19.67 -3.16 -13.40
C MET A 132 -20.94 -2.67 -12.68
N GLU A 133 -22.10 -3.22 -13.02
CA GLU A 133 -23.39 -2.85 -12.41
C GLU A 133 -23.40 -3.09 -10.89
N VAL A 134 -22.78 -4.19 -10.44
CA VAL A 134 -22.61 -4.47 -9.01
C VAL A 134 -21.73 -3.40 -8.36
N TRP A 135 -20.63 -3.01 -9.02
CA TRP A 135 -19.76 -1.95 -8.52
C TRP A 135 -20.44 -0.58 -8.47
N GLU A 136 -21.23 -0.22 -9.49
CA GLU A 136 -22.03 1.01 -9.47
C GLU A 136 -23.02 1.01 -8.30
N GLN A 137 -23.65 -0.14 -8.03
CA GLN A 137 -24.57 -0.29 -6.91
C GLN A 137 -23.84 -0.24 -5.56
N ASP A 138 -22.65 -0.83 -5.43
CA ASP A 138 -21.82 -0.74 -4.22
C ASP A 138 -21.48 0.72 -3.87
N LEU A 139 -21.18 1.54 -4.88
CA LEU A 139 -20.91 2.97 -4.70
C LEU A 139 -22.17 3.79 -4.38
N ALA A 140 -23.32 3.41 -4.95
CA ALA A 140 -24.61 3.99 -4.57
C ALA A 140 -24.97 3.65 -3.11
N ASP A 141 -24.71 2.42 -2.69
CA ASP A 141 -24.92 1.96 -1.32
C ASP A 141 -23.98 2.68 -0.34
N LEU A 142 -22.70 2.84 -0.70
CA LEU A 142 -21.75 3.68 0.04
C LEU A 142 -22.32 5.07 0.30
N VAL A 143 -22.77 5.78 -0.74
CA VAL A 143 -23.31 7.14 -0.58
C VAL A 143 -24.58 7.13 0.27
N SER A 144 -25.49 6.19 0.02
CA SER A 144 -26.77 6.10 0.76
C SER A 144 -26.60 5.72 2.22
N SER A 145 -25.53 4.98 2.57
CA SER A 145 -25.25 4.57 3.96
C SER A 145 -24.87 5.75 4.87
N GLY A 146 -24.47 6.89 4.30
CA GLY A 146 -24.11 8.10 5.05
C GLY A 146 -22.83 7.97 5.89
N VAL A 147 -21.99 6.98 5.60
CA VAL A 147 -20.65 6.87 6.20
C VAL A 147 -19.77 8.05 5.78
N ASP A 148 -18.77 8.36 6.60
CA ASP A 148 -17.95 9.56 6.47
C ASP A 148 -16.85 9.45 5.41
N GLY A 149 -16.61 8.25 4.88
CA GLY A 149 -15.65 8.01 3.81
C GLY A 149 -15.59 6.54 3.39
N ALA A 150 -14.74 6.24 2.43
CA ALA A 150 -14.42 4.88 2.03
C ALA A 150 -12.99 4.74 1.52
N ASP A 151 -12.43 3.55 1.75
CA ASP A 151 -11.28 3.06 1.02
C ASP A 151 -11.76 2.23 -0.19
N LEU A 152 -11.27 2.52 -1.39
CA LEU A 152 -11.54 1.76 -2.61
C LEU A 152 -10.25 1.04 -3.03
N TYR A 153 -10.17 -0.25 -2.73
CA TYR A 153 -8.99 -1.07 -3.02
C TYR A 153 -9.14 -1.88 -4.29
N GLN A 154 -8.07 -1.93 -5.08
CA GLN A 154 -7.93 -2.91 -6.16
C GLN A 154 -7.76 -4.31 -5.57
N LEU A 155 -8.54 -5.29 -6.03
CA LEU A 155 -8.26 -6.68 -5.69
C LEU A 155 -6.89 -7.09 -6.24
N ASN A 156 -6.02 -7.60 -5.37
CA ASN A 156 -4.82 -8.34 -5.76
C ASN A 156 -5.00 -9.81 -5.38
N VAL A 157 -4.94 -10.69 -6.39
CA VAL A 157 -5.04 -12.14 -6.18
C VAL A 157 -3.62 -12.69 -6.04
N PHE A 158 -3.18 -12.89 -4.81
CA PHE A 158 -1.83 -13.40 -4.54
C PHE A 158 -1.73 -14.90 -4.83
N ASP A 159 -0.61 -15.33 -5.40
CA ASP A 159 -0.31 -16.75 -5.64
C ASP A 159 -0.37 -17.56 -4.35
N GLY A 160 -1.06 -18.70 -4.41
CA GLY A 160 -1.23 -19.59 -3.25
C GLY A 160 -2.18 -19.08 -2.18
N SER A 161 -2.80 -17.90 -2.35
CA SER A 161 -3.92 -17.46 -1.51
C SER A 161 -5.13 -18.40 -1.65
N ASP A 162 -6.02 -18.41 -0.67
CA ASP A 162 -7.22 -19.25 -0.72
C ASP A 162 -8.14 -18.85 -1.87
N LEU A 163 -8.22 -17.55 -2.17
CA LEU A 163 -8.96 -17.05 -3.33
C LEU A 163 -8.34 -17.56 -4.65
N ASN A 164 -7.02 -17.50 -4.81
CA ASN A 164 -6.34 -18.04 -6.00
C ASN A 164 -6.64 -19.54 -6.20
N LYS A 165 -6.61 -20.32 -5.12
CA LYS A 165 -6.95 -21.75 -5.15
C LYS A 165 -8.42 -22.00 -5.51
N ASP A 166 -9.34 -21.19 -4.99
CA ASP A 166 -10.76 -21.36 -5.23
C ASP A 166 -11.15 -20.95 -6.67
N ILE A 167 -10.52 -19.91 -7.23
CA ILE A 167 -10.61 -19.56 -8.66
C ILE A 167 -10.07 -20.70 -9.52
N ALA A 168 -8.85 -21.20 -9.23
CA ALA A 168 -8.21 -22.26 -10.01
C ALA A 168 -9.02 -23.58 -9.99
N LYS A 169 -9.78 -23.83 -8.91
CA LYS A 169 -10.69 -24.98 -8.77
C LYS A 169 -12.09 -24.74 -9.36
N GLY A 170 -12.37 -23.54 -9.88
CA GLY A 170 -13.68 -23.16 -10.40
C GLY A 170 -14.78 -23.09 -9.34
N LYS A 171 -14.43 -22.96 -8.05
CA LYS A 171 -15.42 -22.79 -6.97
C LYS A 171 -16.05 -21.40 -6.97
N VAL A 172 -15.27 -20.40 -7.39
CA VAL A 172 -15.72 -19.04 -7.64
C VAL A 172 -15.31 -18.63 -9.05
N PRO A 173 -16.01 -17.67 -9.68
CA PRO A 173 -15.61 -17.13 -10.98
C PRO A 173 -14.22 -16.51 -10.96
N ALA A 174 -13.67 -16.20 -12.15
CA ALA A 174 -12.47 -15.38 -12.24
C ALA A 174 -12.70 -13.99 -11.62
N ALA A 175 -11.65 -13.42 -11.04
CA ALA A 175 -11.60 -12.01 -10.70
C ALA A 175 -11.62 -11.15 -11.98
N ALA A 176 -11.95 -9.87 -11.84
CA ALA A 176 -11.88 -8.93 -12.95
C ALA A 176 -10.45 -8.82 -13.48
N THR A 177 -10.28 -8.61 -14.78
CA THR A 177 -8.96 -8.36 -15.37
C THR A 177 -8.46 -6.96 -15.00
N THR A 178 -7.16 -6.69 -15.17
CA THR A 178 -6.57 -5.35 -15.00
C THR A 178 -7.32 -4.27 -15.79
N ALA A 179 -7.75 -4.57 -17.02
CA ALA A 179 -8.53 -3.63 -17.84
C ALA A 179 -9.91 -3.33 -17.22
N MET A 180 -10.63 -4.35 -16.78
CA MET A 180 -11.92 -4.20 -16.09
C MET A 180 -11.75 -3.44 -14.76
N GLN A 181 -10.69 -3.71 -14.02
CA GLN A 181 -10.34 -2.99 -12.80
C GLN A 181 -10.04 -1.51 -13.07
N GLY A 182 -9.38 -1.20 -14.19
CA GLY A 182 -9.17 0.17 -14.65
C GLY A 182 -10.48 0.91 -14.92
N ASP A 183 -11.44 0.25 -15.57
CA ASP A 183 -12.77 0.83 -15.82
C ASP A 183 -13.56 1.03 -14.53
N MET A 184 -13.54 0.05 -13.61
CA MET A 184 -14.16 0.16 -12.28
C MET A 184 -13.56 1.31 -11.46
N PHE A 185 -12.22 1.43 -11.43
CA PHE A 185 -11.54 2.52 -10.74
C PHE A 185 -11.92 3.88 -11.35
N LYS A 186 -11.87 4.01 -12.68
CA LYS A 186 -12.22 5.24 -13.39
C LYS A 186 -13.64 5.68 -13.08
N PHE A 187 -14.59 4.75 -13.06
CA PHE A 187 -15.96 5.05 -12.66
C PHE A 187 -16.06 5.46 -11.20
N GLY A 188 -15.47 4.69 -10.28
CA GLY A 188 -15.55 4.97 -8.84
C GLY A 188 -14.98 6.34 -8.48
N ARG A 189 -13.81 6.66 -9.04
CA ARG A 189 -13.20 7.99 -8.94
C ARG A 189 -14.18 9.07 -9.43
N LYS A 190 -14.66 8.96 -10.67
CA LYS A 190 -15.56 9.96 -11.26
C LYS A 190 -16.85 10.11 -10.45
N TYR A 191 -17.45 9.00 -10.02
CA TYR A 191 -18.70 8.95 -9.28
C TYR A 191 -18.61 9.70 -7.94
N LEU A 192 -17.50 9.53 -7.22
CA LEU A 192 -17.22 10.20 -5.95
C LEU A 192 -16.81 11.68 -6.17
N ASP A 193 -16.00 11.97 -7.18
CA ASP A 193 -15.59 13.34 -7.55
C ASP A 193 -16.82 14.22 -7.88
N GLU A 194 -17.78 13.70 -8.66
CA GLU A 194 -19.03 14.39 -9.00
C GLU A 194 -19.92 14.68 -7.78
N ARG A 195 -19.67 14.01 -6.66
CA ARG A 195 -20.37 14.19 -5.37
C ARG A 195 -19.54 14.96 -4.34
N SER A 196 -18.43 15.57 -4.76
CA SER A 196 -17.53 16.35 -3.91
C SER A 196 -16.89 15.55 -2.75
N TYR A 197 -16.80 14.23 -2.88
CA TYR A 197 -15.92 13.46 -2.01
C TYR A 197 -14.48 13.88 -2.28
N ARG A 198 -13.69 14.04 -1.22
CA ARG A 198 -12.29 14.42 -1.34
C ARG A 198 -11.41 13.21 -1.18
N ARG A 199 -10.52 13.00 -2.13
CA ARG A 199 -9.49 11.97 -2.04
C ARG A 199 -8.40 12.42 -1.06
N LEU A 200 -8.22 11.68 0.04
CA LEU A 200 -7.19 11.94 1.06
C LEU A 200 -5.90 11.17 0.77
N SER A 201 -6.00 10.00 0.15
CA SER A 201 -4.85 9.20 -0.29
C SER A 201 -5.20 8.37 -1.54
N ALA A 202 -4.26 7.55 -2.04
CA ALA A 202 -4.44 6.80 -3.27
C ALA A 202 -5.70 5.92 -3.27
N ALA A 203 -6.08 5.36 -2.13
CA ALA A 203 -7.27 4.53 -2.01
C ALA A 203 -8.40 5.18 -1.20
N HIS A 204 -8.19 6.35 -0.59
CA HIS A 204 -9.08 6.84 0.47
C HIS A 204 -9.85 8.09 0.07
N TRP A 205 -11.18 8.05 0.20
CA TRP A 205 -12.09 9.17 -0.02
C TRP A 205 -12.84 9.54 1.24
N SER A 206 -13.01 10.84 1.45
CA SER A 206 -13.69 11.46 2.57
C SER A 206 -14.92 12.21 2.07
N ALA A 207 -16.08 11.90 2.64
CA ALA A 207 -17.36 12.57 2.34
C ALA A 207 -17.44 13.95 3.02
N ASN A 208 -16.71 14.14 4.13
CA ASN A 208 -16.81 15.35 4.95
C ASN A 208 -15.56 15.57 5.85
N ASN A 209 -15.46 16.72 6.52
CA ASN A 209 -14.30 17.08 7.35
C ASN A 209 -14.05 16.19 8.59
N ARG A 210 -15.00 15.32 8.97
CA ARG A 210 -14.83 14.41 10.11
C ARG A 210 -13.80 13.33 9.80
N GLU A 211 -13.75 12.86 8.56
CA GLU A 211 -12.77 11.88 8.13
C GLU A 211 -11.45 12.56 7.76
N ARG A 212 -10.43 12.34 8.60
CA ARG A 212 -9.08 12.92 8.45
C ARG A 212 -8.01 11.88 8.12
N SER A 213 -8.21 10.60 8.48
CA SER A 213 -7.27 9.50 8.25
C SER A 213 -5.83 9.82 8.75
N LEU A 214 -5.70 10.43 9.93
CA LEU A 214 -4.42 10.95 10.42
C LEU A 214 -3.34 9.87 10.45
N TYR A 215 -3.66 8.68 10.96
CA TYR A 215 -2.68 7.58 10.99
C TYR A 215 -2.17 7.24 9.59
N ASN A 216 -3.07 7.06 8.62
CA ASN A 216 -2.71 6.62 7.27
C ASN A 216 -1.89 7.67 6.52
N ILE A 217 -2.17 8.96 6.75
CA ILE A 217 -1.38 10.06 6.16
C ILE A 217 0.00 10.14 6.82
N LEU A 218 0.05 10.14 8.15
CA LEU A 218 1.29 10.32 8.91
C LEU A 218 2.24 9.13 8.76
N ALA A 219 1.73 7.90 8.76
CA ALA A 219 2.53 6.68 8.64
C ALA A 219 3.35 6.65 7.33
N LYS A 220 2.86 7.30 6.27
CA LYS A 220 3.52 7.41 4.96
C LYS A 220 4.46 8.63 4.87
N ALA A 221 4.39 9.56 5.82
CA ALA A 221 5.24 10.74 5.89
C ALA A 221 6.55 10.52 6.68
N GLY A 222 6.78 9.30 7.18
CA GLY A 222 8.00 8.96 7.92
C GLY A 222 8.07 9.56 9.32
N VAL A 223 6.93 9.88 9.93
CA VAL A 223 6.89 10.32 11.32
C VAL A 223 7.24 9.17 12.27
N PRO A 224 7.75 9.46 13.49
CA PRO A 224 7.96 8.43 14.49
C PRO A 224 6.68 7.64 14.78
N MET A 225 6.78 6.32 14.67
CA MET A 225 5.70 5.36 14.88
C MET A 225 6.15 4.30 15.87
N PHE A 226 5.53 4.31 17.05
CA PHE A 226 5.81 3.36 18.13
C PHE A 226 4.96 2.10 17.99
N PRO A 227 5.56 0.93 17.70
CA PRO A 227 4.80 -0.31 17.55
C PRO A 227 4.47 -0.92 18.91
N PHE A 228 3.30 -1.54 19.01
CA PHE A 228 2.88 -2.33 20.16
C PHE A 228 2.13 -3.57 19.67
N GLY A 229 2.32 -4.70 20.35
CA GLY A 229 1.67 -5.95 19.98
C GLY A 229 2.48 -6.83 19.02
N SER A 230 2.15 -8.12 19.01
CA SER A 230 2.82 -9.13 18.19
C SER A 230 2.72 -8.79 16.69
N GLY A 231 3.87 -8.79 16.01
CA GLY A 231 3.97 -8.49 14.57
C GLY A 231 3.86 -7.02 14.20
N ALA A 232 3.75 -6.10 15.15
CA ALA A 232 3.67 -4.66 14.84
C ALA A 232 5.02 -4.14 14.30
N GLY A 233 4.94 -3.29 13.28
CA GLY A 233 6.07 -2.56 12.70
C GLY A 233 6.04 -1.10 13.10
N GLY A 234 7.21 -0.46 13.14
CA GLY A 234 7.34 0.95 13.53
C GLY A 234 8.65 1.56 13.05
N ASN A 235 8.80 2.86 13.28
CA ASN A 235 10.05 3.56 13.05
C ASN A 235 10.26 4.64 14.12
N VAL A 236 11.46 4.76 14.68
CA VAL A 236 11.80 5.80 15.66
C VAL A 236 13.27 6.15 15.50
N ASP A 237 13.63 7.43 15.52
CA ASP A 237 15.01 7.94 15.52
C ASP A 237 15.92 7.36 14.43
N GLY A 238 15.40 7.17 13.21
CA GLY A 238 16.16 6.61 12.10
C GLY A 238 16.31 5.09 12.12
N TYR A 239 15.53 4.39 12.95
CA TYR A 239 15.50 2.93 13.00
C TYR A 239 14.11 2.40 12.66
N GLY A 240 14.04 1.52 11.67
CA GLY A 240 12.88 0.68 11.42
C GLY A 240 12.89 -0.54 12.34
N MET A 241 11.72 -0.92 12.85
CA MET A 241 11.60 -2.03 13.80
C MET A 241 10.41 -2.91 13.47
N MET A 242 10.53 -4.20 13.78
CA MET A 242 9.48 -5.20 13.70
C MET A 242 9.46 -5.98 15.01
N LEU A 243 8.30 -6.08 15.65
CA LEU A 243 8.12 -6.89 16.85
C LEU A 243 7.94 -8.37 16.50
N HIS A 244 8.25 -9.24 17.46
CA HIS A 244 8.06 -10.69 17.29
C HIS A 244 6.66 -11.01 16.79
N ARG A 245 6.60 -11.77 15.69
CA ARG A 245 5.36 -12.24 15.07
C ARG A 245 4.73 -13.42 15.83
N ALA A 246 5.56 -14.21 16.50
CA ALA A 246 5.12 -15.33 17.32
C ALA A 246 4.78 -14.84 18.74
N LEU A 247 3.61 -15.24 19.23
CA LEU A 247 3.09 -14.80 20.53
C LEU A 247 4.03 -15.16 21.68
N LYS A 248 4.54 -16.40 21.70
CA LYS A 248 5.34 -16.89 22.84
C LYS A 248 6.64 -16.09 23.06
N PRO A 249 7.50 -15.90 22.04
CA PRO A 249 8.65 -14.99 22.17
C PRO A 249 8.27 -13.56 22.56
N TYR A 250 7.20 -13.02 21.97
CA TYR A 250 6.70 -11.68 22.29
C TYR A 250 6.33 -11.56 23.80
N GLU A 251 5.53 -12.50 24.31
CA GLU A 251 5.08 -12.54 25.70
C GLU A 251 6.25 -12.70 26.69
N ASP A 252 7.19 -13.61 26.37
CA ASP A 252 8.34 -13.87 27.24
C ASP A 252 9.23 -12.63 27.38
N MET A 253 9.47 -11.89 26.30
CA MET A 253 10.23 -10.63 26.34
C MET A 253 9.51 -9.54 27.13
N VAL A 254 8.20 -9.36 26.91
CA VAL A 254 7.40 -8.38 27.67
C VAL A 254 7.40 -8.70 29.17
N SER A 255 7.35 -9.99 29.53
CA SER A 255 7.39 -10.42 30.94
C SER A 255 8.72 -10.09 31.63
N ARG A 256 9.83 -10.03 30.88
CA ARG A 256 11.16 -9.62 31.36
C ARG A 256 11.39 -8.10 31.35
N GLY A 257 10.40 -7.31 30.91
CA GLY A 257 10.57 -5.86 30.78
C GLY A 257 11.35 -5.43 29.52
N GLU A 258 11.53 -6.34 28.56
CA GLU A 258 12.25 -6.11 27.31
C GLU A 258 11.29 -5.69 26.19
N LYS A 259 11.76 -4.82 25.28
CA LYS A 259 11.00 -4.51 24.05
C LYS A 259 11.09 -5.73 23.11
N PRO A 260 9.97 -6.26 22.60
CA PRO A 260 9.94 -7.54 21.90
C PRO A 260 10.40 -7.43 20.44
N PHE A 261 11.60 -6.90 20.19
CA PHE A 261 12.17 -6.75 18.86
C PHE A 261 12.46 -8.12 18.22
N MET A 262 11.95 -8.32 17.01
CA MET A 262 12.38 -9.39 16.10
C MET A 262 13.45 -8.89 15.14
N ALA A 263 13.29 -7.64 14.67
CA ALA A 263 14.26 -6.96 13.84
C ALA A 263 14.34 -5.47 14.21
N LEU A 264 15.54 -4.93 14.17
CA LEU A 264 15.84 -3.51 14.32
C LEU A 264 16.89 -3.16 13.27
N MET A 265 16.58 -2.21 12.38
CA MET A 265 17.41 -1.87 11.23
C MET A 265 17.59 -0.36 11.17
N LYS A 266 18.84 0.09 11.00
CA LYS A 266 19.11 1.50 10.70
C LYS A 266 18.51 1.81 9.32
N GLN A 267 17.76 2.90 9.22
CA GLN A 267 17.20 3.37 7.96
C GLN A 267 18.32 3.83 7.02
N SER A 268 18.04 3.72 5.72
CA SER A 268 18.94 4.24 4.68
C SER A 268 19.08 5.76 4.80
N GLU A 269 20.23 6.30 4.41
CA GLU A 269 20.41 7.75 4.28
C GLU A 269 19.46 8.34 3.20
N LEU A 270 18.91 7.49 2.30
CA LEU A 270 17.89 7.87 1.32
C LEU A 270 16.48 8.02 1.92
N GLN A 271 16.26 7.57 3.16
CA GLN A 271 14.92 7.50 3.75
C GLN A 271 14.15 8.83 3.75
N PRO A 272 14.77 10.01 3.98
CA PRO A 272 14.07 11.28 3.88
C PRO A 272 13.47 11.54 2.48
N VAL A 273 14.21 11.17 1.42
CA VAL A 273 13.73 11.28 0.03
C VAL A 273 12.61 10.28 -0.22
N VAL A 274 12.80 9.02 0.21
CA VAL A 274 11.77 7.97 0.11
C VAL A 274 10.46 8.41 0.77
N ASN A 275 10.53 8.95 1.99
CA ASN A 275 9.36 9.44 2.71
C ASN A 275 8.63 10.56 1.96
N GLN A 276 9.35 11.51 1.35
CA GLN A 276 8.73 12.56 0.56
C GLN A 276 8.06 12.01 -0.71
N VAL A 277 8.73 11.11 -1.44
CA VAL A 277 8.17 10.50 -2.65
C VAL A 277 6.89 9.73 -2.33
N VAL A 278 6.94 8.82 -1.35
CA VAL A 278 5.78 8.00 -0.95
C VAL A 278 4.64 8.90 -0.47
N SER A 279 4.91 9.85 0.42
CA SER A 279 3.88 10.74 0.98
C SER A 279 3.19 11.59 -0.09
N GLN A 280 3.94 12.13 -1.06
CA GLN A 280 3.36 12.99 -2.09
C GLN A 280 2.57 12.18 -3.13
N LEU A 281 3.11 11.04 -3.60
CA LEU A 281 2.43 10.22 -4.62
C LEU A 281 1.16 9.59 -4.07
N GLU A 282 1.15 9.24 -2.79
CA GLU A 282 -0.05 8.81 -2.08
C GLU A 282 -1.13 9.90 -2.05
N GLN A 283 -0.75 11.17 -2.07
CA GLN A 283 -1.66 12.31 -2.18
C GLN A 283 -1.93 12.73 -3.64
N GLY A 284 -1.48 11.93 -4.62
CA GLY A 284 -1.78 12.15 -6.04
C GLY A 284 -0.90 13.21 -6.71
N PHE A 285 0.30 13.49 -6.19
CA PHE A 285 1.21 14.43 -6.84
C PHE A 285 2.69 14.12 -6.60
N LEU A 286 3.58 14.74 -7.37
CA LEU A 286 5.00 14.83 -7.04
C LEU A 286 5.55 16.22 -7.35
N ASN A 287 6.14 16.85 -6.34
CA ASN A 287 6.93 18.07 -6.47
C ASN A 287 8.42 17.73 -6.52
N ILE A 288 8.96 17.59 -7.73
CA ILE A 288 10.39 17.29 -7.92
C ILE A 288 11.27 18.38 -7.30
N MET A 289 10.86 19.65 -7.35
CA MET A 289 11.64 20.74 -6.76
C MET A 289 11.82 20.59 -5.25
N SER A 290 10.86 20.01 -4.52
CA SER A 290 11.06 19.73 -3.09
C SER A 290 12.15 18.67 -2.87
N LEU A 291 12.26 17.69 -3.77
CA LEU A 291 13.32 16.69 -3.74
C LEU A 291 14.68 17.28 -4.10
N VAL A 292 14.73 18.18 -5.08
CA VAL A 292 15.96 18.92 -5.48
C VAL A 292 16.54 19.72 -4.30
N THR A 293 15.70 20.22 -3.38
CA THR A 293 16.20 20.87 -2.16
C THR A 293 16.93 19.94 -1.21
N LEU A 294 16.65 18.63 -1.26
CA LEU A 294 17.35 17.60 -0.48
C LEU A 294 18.65 17.18 -1.18
N ASP A 295 18.61 16.97 -2.49
CA ASP A 295 19.78 16.65 -3.31
C ASP A 295 19.58 17.16 -4.75
N PRO A 296 20.45 18.05 -5.27
CA PRO A 296 20.30 18.63 -6.60
C PRO A 296 20.24 17.61 -7.75
N ARG A 297 20.84 16.43 -7.58
CA ARG A 297 20.84 15.37 -8.62
C ARG A 297 19.43 14.86 -8.93
N LEU A 298 18.49 15.00 -7.99
CA LEU A 298 17.10 14.56 -8.17
C LEU A 298 16.33 15.38 -9.21
N GLU A 299 16.91 16.45 -9.76
CA GLU A 299 16.38 17.15 -10.93
C GLU A 299 16.26 16.22 -12.15
N GLU A 300 17.10 15.18 -12.24
CA GLU A 300 17.08 14.17 -13.30
C GLU A 300 15.75 13.40 -13.38
N LEU A 301 14.96 13.35 -12.30
CA LEU A 301 13.61 12.77 -12.30
C LEU A 301 12.66 13.45 -13.29
N ASN A 302 12.94 14.70 -13.69
CA ASN A 302 12.12 15.41 -14.68
C ASN A 302 12.05 14.67 -16.03
N TRP A 303 13.10 13.94 -16.42
CA TRP A 303 13.06 13.13 -17.63
C TRP A 303 11.96 12.06 -17.57
N LEU A 304 11.89 11.32 -16.46
CA LEU A 304 10.90 10.27 -16.26
C LEU A 304 9.48 10.83 -16.21
N TYR A 305 9.30 11.94 -15.49
CA TYR A 305 7.98 12.57 -15.34
C TYR A 305 7.47 13.24 -16.62
N LYS A 306 8.36 13.78 -17.47
CA LYS A 306 7.99 14.23 -18.83
C LYS A 306 7.52 13.07 -19.71
N LEU A 307 8.22 11.93 -19.66
CA LEU A 307 7.79 10.73 -20.38
C LEU A 307 6.43 10.23 -19.89
N TRP A 308 6.18 10.27 -18.58
CA TRP A 308 4.89 9.92 -18.00
C TRP A 308 3.77 10.92 -18.33
N GLU A 309 4.11 12.20 -18.49
CA GLU A 309 3.17 13.21 -18.98
C GLU A 309 2.75 12.92 -20.43
N GLU A 310 3.71 12.63 -21.32
CA GLU A 310 3.43 12.23 -22.70
C GLU A 310 2.57 10.95 -22.79
N ARG A 311 2.74 10.04 -21.83
CA ARG A 311 1.93 8.81 -21.69
C ARG A 311 0.61 9.02 -20.94
N GLY A 312 0.32 10.26 -20.52
CA GLY A 312 -0.92 10.62 -19.84
C GLY A 312 -1.08 10.04 -18.43
N LEU A 313 0.01 9.64 -17.76
CA LEU A 313 0.00 9.17 -16.37
C LEU A 313 0.06 10.33 -15.37
N VAL A 314 0.72 11.42 -15.74
CA VAL A 314 0.80 12.65 -14.95
C VAL A 314 0.48 13.86 -15.82
N ALA A 315 0.21 15.00 -15.18
CA ALA A 315 0.06 16.30 -15.84
C ALA A 315 0.84 17.36 -15.07
N TYR A 316 1.69 18.10 -15.76
CA TYR A 316 2.44 19.21 -15.17
C TYR A 316 1.57 20.46 -15.14
N ASN A 317 1.42 21.07 -13.96
CA ASN A 317 0.60 22.27 -13.79
C ASN A 317 1.41 23.58 -13.79
N GLY A 318 2.68 23.54 -14.21
CA GLY A 318 3.61 24.67 -14.13
C GLY A 318 4.41 24.73 -12.82
N LEU A 319 4.08 23.92 -11.82
CA LEU A 319 4.75 23.87 -10.51
C LEU A 319 5.15 22.44 -10.10
N LEU A 320 4.26 21.47 -10.32
CA LEU A 320 4.45 20.08 -9.93
C LEU A 320 3.66 19.15 -10.86
N TYR A 321 3.91 17.85 -10.76
CA TYR A 321 3.16 16.84 -11.49
C TYR A 321 1.97 16.36 -10.65
N LYS A 322 0.77 16.38 -11.21
CA LYS A 322 -0.44 15.75 -10.66
C LYS A 322 -0.67 14.42 -11.35
N LEU A 323 -1.06 13.38 -10.59
CA LEU A 323 -1.45 12.11 -11.18
C LEU A 323 -2.78 12.27 -11.95
N THR A 324 -2.85 11.73 -13.17
CA THR A 324 -4.12 11.60 -13.90
C THR A 324 -4.89 10.38 -13.40
N ALA A 325 -6.08 10.11 -13.94
CA ALA A 325 -6.82 8.88 -13.58
C ALA A 325 -6.01 7.60 -13.84
N ALA A 326 -5.21 7.58 -14.90
CA ALA A 326 -4.33 6.46 -15.19
C ALA A 326 -3.17 6.37 -14.19
N GLY A 327 -2.53 7.49 -13.85
CA GLY A 327 -1.46 7.50 -12.85
C GLY A 327 -1.93 7.16 -11.44
N GLU A 328 -3.16 7.55 -11.10
CA GLU A 328 -3.78 7.20 -9.82
C GLU A 328 -4.08 5.70 -9.72
N PHE A 329 -4.58 5.08 -10.78
CA PHE A 329 -4.76 3.63 -10.84
C PHE A 329 -3.43 2.89 -10.66
N TRP A 330 -2.36 3.40 -11.30
CA TRP A 330 -1.02 2.81 -11.26
C TRP A 330 -0.10 3.38 -10.16
N THR A 331 -0.64 4.04 -9.13
CA THR A 331 0.18 4.82 -8.17
C THR A 331 1.24 3.98 -7.47
N VAL A 332 0.97 2.72 -7.17
CA VAL A 332 1.95 1.80 -6.55
C VAL A 332 3.15 1.61 -7.47
N ASN A 333 2.91 1.33 -8.75
CA ASN A 333 3.97 1.14 -9.75
C ASN A 333 4.74 2.44 -9.99
N LEU A 334 4.05 3.58 -10.10
CA LEU A 334 4.70 4.89 -10.26
C LEU A 334 5.58 5.23 -9.04
N THR A 335 5.12 4.90 -7.84
CA THR A 335 5.89 5.10 -6.61
C THR A 335 7.14 4.23 -6.63
N GLN A 336 7.00 2.93 -6.90
CA GLN A 336 8.13 2.01 -6.99
C GLN A 336 9.17 2.46 -8.02
N SER A 337 8.75 2.77 -9.25
CA SER A 337 9.66 3.25 -10.31
C SER A 337 10.31 4.59 -9.98
N THR A 338 9.61 5.47 -9.26
CA THR A 338 10.22 6.73 -8.78
C THR A 338 11.30 6.43 -7.73
N LEU A 339 11.06 5.51 -6.80
CA LEU A 339 12.04 5.13 -5.77
C LEU A 339 13.27 4.43 -6.38
N GLU A 340 13.09 3.58 -7.38
CA GLU A 340 14.19 2.93 -8.11
C GLU A 340 15.04 3.97 -8.86
N ALA A 341 14.40 4.94 -9.52
CA ALA A 341 15.10 6.05 -10.16
C ALA A 341 15.86 6.91 -9.15
N VAL A 342 15.28 7.19 -7.98
CA VAL A 342 15.94 7.89 -6.87
C VAL A 342 17.18 7.12 -6.41
N GLU A 343 17.07 5.82 -6.18
CA GLU A 343 18.21 4.99 -5.75
C GLU A 343 19.32 4.99 -6.80
N TYR A 344 18.97 4.85 -8.08
CA TYR A 344 19.93 4.91 -9.19
C TYR A 344 20.63 6.27 -9.27
N ILE A 345 19.89 7.37 -9.27
CA ILE A 345 20.45 8.74 -9.33
C ILE A 345 21.38 9.01 -8.14
N MET A 346 20.99 8.58 -6.95
CA MET A 346 21.71 8.92 -5.72
C MET A 346 22.91 8.01 -5.46
N THR A 347 22.87 6.75 -5.89
CA THR A 347 23.86 5.74 -5.52
C THR A 347 24.56 5.06 -6.70
N GLY A 348 24.05 5.22 -7.93
CA GLY A 348 24.51 4.51 -9.12
C GLY A 348 24.17 3.01 -9.12
N LYS A 349 23.44 2.50 -8.13
CA LYS A 349 23.05 1.09 -8.05
C LYS A 349 21.78 0.85 -8.87
N ASN A 350 21.74 -0.30 -9.53
CA ASN A 350 20.60 -0.74 -10.30
C ASN A 350 19.87 -1.85 -9.53
N SER A 351 18.73 -1.52 -8.92
CA SER A 351 17.88 -2.42 -8.13
C SER A 351 16.45 -2.36 -8.68
N PHE A 352 16.29 -2.55 -9.98
CA PHE A 352 14.96 -2.64 -10.59
C PHE A 352 14.30 -3.98 -10.23
N ALA A 353 13.14 -3.94 -9.58
CA ALA A 353 12.35 -5.15 -9.37
C ALA A 353 11.65 -5.54 -10.68
N MET A 354 12.07 -6.66 -11.29
CA MET A 354 11.39 -7.24 -12.44
C MET A 354 10.19 -8.07 -11.99
N GLU A 355 9.11 -7.40 -11.60
CA GLU A 355 7.82 -8.04 -11.26
C GLU A 355 6.74 -7.69 -12.28
N ALA A 356 5.70 -8.53 -12.37
CA ALA A 356 4.54 -8.25 -13.21
C ALA A 356 3.83 -6.97 -12.74
N VAL A 357 3.32 -6.18 -13.70
CA VAL A 357 2.73 -4.85 -13.42
C VAL A 357 1.48 -4.95 -12.54
N ALA A 358 0.72 -6.05 -12.63
CA ALA A 358 -0.35 -6.40 -11.69
C ALA A 358 -0.28 -7.89 -11.33
N ALA A 359 -0.64 -8.22 -10.09
CA ALA A 359 -0.61 -9.60 -9.56
C ALA A 359 -1.53 -10.58 -10.32
N GLN A 360 -2.46 -10.06 -11.12
CA GLN A 360 -3.42 -10.85 -11.90
C GLN A 360 -2.94 -11.12 -13.33
N ASP A 361 -1.92 -10.39 -13.79
CA ASP A 361 -1.34 -10.53 -15.14
C ASP A 361 -0.18 -11.54 -15.17
N THR A 362 0.11 -12.19 -14.04
CA THR A 362 1.06 -13.30 -13.95
C THR A 362 0.53 -14.52 -14.68
N LYS A 363 0.84 -14.63 -15.97
CA LYS A 363 0.86 -15.94 -16.64
C LYS A 363 2.01 -16.74 -16.04
N THR A 364 1.68 -17.78 -15.28
CA THR A 364 2.62 -18.77 -14.74
C THR A 364 3.61 -19.26 -15.79
N THR A 365 4.86 -18.81 -15.71
CA THR A 365 6.10 -19.57 -16.01
C THR A 365 7.28 -18.85 -15.37
N SER A 366 7.50 -19.03 -14.07
CA SER A 366 8.83 -18.83 -13.50
C SER A 366 9.08 -19.95 -12.51
N LYS A 367 9.84 -20.94 -12.97
CA LYS A 367 10.56 -21.83 -12.07
C LYS A 367 11.72 -21.03 -11.50
N ASP A 368 11.76 -20.92 -10.18
CA ASP A 368 12.91 -20.69 -9.32
C ASP A 368 14.14 -20.01 -9.96
N ASN A 369 14.34 -18.70 -9.69
CA ASN A 369 15.63 -18.04 -9.88
C ASN A 369 16.28 -17.74 -8.51
N PRO A 370 17.22 -18.57 -8.02
CA PRO A 370 17.75 -18.48 -6.66
C PRO A 370 18.76 -17.33 -6.43
N ASN A 371 19.03 -16.46 -7.42
CA ASN A 371 19.93 -15.31 -7.28
C ASN A 371 19.23 -13.93 -7.23
N GLN A 372 17.90 -13.88 -7.09
CA GLN A 372 17.20 -12.61 -6.94
C GLN A 372 17.39 -12.07 -5.51
N GLU A 373 18.34 -11.14 -5.31
CA GLU A 373 18.36 -10.32 -4.09
C GLU A 373 17.12 -9.40 -4.11
N VAL A 374 16.05 -9.82 -3.42
CA VAL A 374 14.91 -8.95 -3.14
C VAL A 374 15.33 -7.97 -2.06
N ARG A 375 15.94 -6.85 -2.48
CA ARG A 375 16.08 -5.65 -1.66
C ARG A 375 15.19 -4.56 -2.20
N GLY A 376 13.87 -4.80 -2.15
CA GLY A 376 12.93 -3.69 -2.15
C GLY A 376 13.18 -2.84 -0.91
N ILE A 377 13.21 -1.52 -1.08
CA ILE A 377 13.13 -0.56 0.02
C ILE A 377 11.68 -0.64 0.56
N GLY A 378 11.33 -1.75 1.22
CA GLY A 378 9.98 -2.06 1.68
C GLY A 378 9.63 -3.56 1.61
N GLN A 379 9.42 -4.16 2.79
CA GLN A 379 8.90 -5.52 3.07
C GLN A 379 9.68 -6.71 2.49
N GLY A 380 10.58 -7.24 3.31
CA GLY A 380 11.49 -8.32 2.92
C GLY A 380 10.87 -9.71 2.75
N LYS A 381 11.58 -10.52 1.96
CA LYS A 381 11.68 -11.98 2.06
C LYS A 381 13.14 -12.40 1.78
N ALA A 382 13.55 -13.53 2.35
CA ALA A 382 14.93 -14.03 2.44
C ALA A 382 15.37 -14.87 1.22
N ASN A 383 16.68 -14.88 0.91
CA ASN A 383 17.35 -15.57 -0.21
C ASN A 383 17.78 -17.01 0.08
N ILE A 384 17.93 -17.85 -0.97
CA ILE A 384 18.87 -18.99 -1.08
C ILE A 384 19.33 -19.14 -2.56
N SER A 385 20.65 -19.29 -2.83
CA SER A 385 21.35 -19.28 -4.14
C SER A 385 21.98 -20.62 -4.60
N VAL A 386 22.10 -20.88 -5.94
CA VAL A 386 23.03 -21.84 -6.61
C VAL A 386 23.31 -21.39 -8.10
N PRO A 387 24.52 -21.57 -8.70
CA PRO A 387 24.97 -20.88 -9.94
C PRO A 387 24.73 -21.64 -11.27
N THR A 388 24.80 -20.91 -12.40
CA THR A 388 24.75 -21.43 -13.80
C THR A 388 25.92 -20.94 -14.67
N ASP A 389 26.32 -21.76 -15.65
CA ASP A 389 27.56 -21.68 -16.46
C ASP A 389 27.69 -20.43 -17.37
N GLU A 390 28.84 -19.75 -17.25
CA GLU A 390 29.19 -18.44 -17.85
C GLU A 390 29.28 -18.43 -19.40
N ASP A 391 29.59 -19.56 -20.04
CA ASP A 391 29.83 -19.61 -21.50
C ASP A 391 28.56 -19.49 -22.35
N SER A 392 27.39 -19.85 -21.80
CA SER A 392 26.11 -19.78 -22.53
C SER A 392 25.51 -18.37 -22.56
N GLU A 393 25.85 -17.56 -21.56
CA GLU A 393 25.29 -16.22 -21.37
C GLU A 393 25.92 -15.20 -22.31
N ALA A 394 27.24 -15.30 -22.53
CA ALA A 394 27.97 -14.41 -23.42
C ALA A 394 27.46 -14.49 -24.88
N GLN A 395 27.18 -15.70 -25.37
CA GLN A 395 26.68 -15.91 -26.74
C GLN A 395 25.24 -15.37 -26.91
N ARG A 396 24.39 -15.57 -25.91
CA ARG A 396 23.01 -15.06 -25.92
C ARG A 396 22.98 -13.53 -25.88
N LYS A 397 23.86 -12.94 -25.07
CA LYS A 397 24.03 -11.49 -24.96
C LYS A 397 24.48 -10.85 -26.27
N GLU A 398 25.46 -11.43 -26.96
CA GLU A 398 25.88 -10.91 -28.27
C GLU A 398 24.75 -10.94 -29.31
N ALA A 399 23.97 -12.02 -29.35
CA ALA A 399 22.84 -12.13 -30.28
C ALA A 399 21.74 -11.08 -30.02
N LEU A 400 21.45 -10.81 -28.75
CA LEU A 400 20.45 -9.82 -28.35
C LEU A 400 20.91 -8.38 -28.61
N ILE A 401 22.18 -8.06 -28.36
CA ILE A 401 22.76 -6.75 -28.69
C ILE A 401 22.72 -6.51 -30.21
N ALA A 402 23.01 -7.53 -31.03
CA ALA A 402 22.90 -7.42 -32.48
C ALA A 402 21.46 -7.12 -32.94
N LYS A 403 20.46 -7.78 -32.31
CA LYS A 403 19.04 -7.54 -32.57
C LYS A 403 18.61 -6.12 -32.17
N ALA A 404 19.06 -5.63 -31.01
CA ALA A 404 18.78 -4.28 -30.54
C ALA A 404 19.38 -3.20 -31.45
N LYS A 405 20.62 -3.38 -31.91
CA LYS A 405 21.26 -2.48 -32.90
C LYS A 405 20.43 -2.36 -34.18
N ALA A 406 19.91 -3.48 -34.68
CA ALA A 406 19.09 -3.50 -35.89
C ALA A 406 17.75 -2.76 -35.71
N GLU A 407 17.13 -2.84 -34.53
CA GLU A 407 15.87 -2.10 -34.26
C GLU A 407 16.09 -0.61 -34.00
N ILE A 408 17.16 -0.22 -33.31
CA ILE A 408 17.55 1.18 -33.13
C ILE A 408 17.83 1.85 -34.50
N ALA A 409 18.44 1.12 -35.44
CA ALA A 409 18.67 1.62 -36.79
C ALA A 409 17.36 1.85 -37.59
N LYS A 410 16.30 1.07 -37.32
CA LYS A 410 14.98 1.24 -37.96
C LYS A 410 14.17 2.39 -37.35
N SER A 411 14.39 2.72 -36.08
CA SER A 411 13.64 3.78 -35.38
C SER A 411 14.07 5.20 -35.75
N GLY A 412 15.08 5.36 -36.63
CA GLY A 412 15.62 6.66 -37.03
C GLY A 412 16.48 7.37 -35.98
N ALA A 413 16.78 6.69 -34.86
CA ALA A 413 17.71 7.20 -33.86
C ALA A 413 19.14 7.15 -34.40
N SER A 414 19.84 8.28 -34.41
CA SER A 414 21.22 8.38 -34.88
C SER A 414 22.07 9.27 -33.97
N GLY A 415 23.39 9.06 -33.98
CA GLY A 415 24.36 9.83 -33.18
C GLY A 415 24.65 9.24 -31.80
N GLU A 416 25.26 10.07 -30.94
CA GLU A 416 25.88 9.69 -29.66
C GLU A 416 24.92 9.00 -28.66
N SER A 417 23.62 9.26 -28.77
CA SER A 417 22.59 8.66 -27.91
C SER A 417 22.33 7.18 -28.24
N ALA A 418 22.36 6.80 -29.53
CA ALA A 418 22.21 5.41 -29.95
C ALA A 418 23.44 4.57 -29.56
N GLU A 419 24.64 5.17 -29.64
CA GLU A 419 25.89 4.54 -29.22
C GLU A 419 25.95 4.31 -27.70
N ARG A 420 25.47 5.26 -26.88
CA ARG A 420 25.39 5.08 -25.42
C ARG A 420 24.40 3.99 -25.01
N MET A 421 23.28 3.85 -25.71
CA MET A 421 22.30 2.77 -25.46
C MET A 421 22.92 1.40 -25.73
N VAL A 422 23.59 1.25 -26.87
CA VAL A 422 24.30 0.01 -27.21
C VAL A 422 25.39 -0.30 -26.19
N GLN A 423 26.14 0.71 -25.75
CA GLN A 423 27.20 0.53 -24.77
C GLN A 423 26.66 0.12 -23.39
N ALA A 424 25.51 0.65 -22.98
CA ALA A 424 24.84 0.26 -21.75
C ALA A 424 24.40 -1.21 -21.78
N MET A 425 23.98 -1.73 -22.93
CA MET A 425 23.57 -3.14 -23.06
C MET A 425 24.74 -4.12 -22.87
N TYR A 426 25.97 -3.72 -23.16
CA TYR A 426 27.15 -4.56 -22.84
C TYR A 426 27.39 -4.73 -21.33
N ASN A 427 26.74 -3.93 -20.47
CA ASN A 427 26.81 -4.07 -19.02
C ASN A 427 25.65 -4.87 -18.42
N LEU A 428 24.70 -5.33 -19.25
CA LEU A 428 23.50 -6.07 -18.83
C LEU A 428 23.64 -7.58 -19.09
N SER A 429 22.97 -8.42 -18.32
CA SER A 429 22.79 -9.84 -18.61
C SER A 429 21.93 -10.05 -19.86
N ALA A 430 21.95 -11.25 -20.44
CA ALA A 430 21.13 -11.57 -21.61
C ALA A 430 19.62 -11.37 -21.33
N ASP A 431 19.14 -11.75 -20.13
CA ASP A 431 17.73 -11.65 -19.77
C ASP A 431 17.27 -10.19 -19.60
N GLU A 432 18.12 -9.31 -19.05
CA GLU A 432 17.84 -7.87 -18.93
C GLU A 432 17.74 -7.20 -20.30
N ILE A 433 18.59 -7.60 -21.25
CA ILE A 433 18.56 -7.08 -22.62
C ILE A 433 17.27 -7.50 -23.32
N GLU A 434 16.90 -8.78 -23.21
CA GLU A 434 15.69 -9.30 -23.84
C GLU A 434 14.43 -8.62 -23.29
N TYR A 435 14.37 -8.43 -21.98
CA TYR A 435 13.29 -7.70 -21.33
C TYR A 435 13.21 -6.22 -21.76
N MET A 436 14.36 -5.54 -21.85
CA MET A 436 14.40 -4.16 -22.38
C MET A 436 13.85 -4.09 -23.81
N MET A 437 14.21 -5.05 -24.66
CA MET A 437 13.71 -5.12 -26.02
C MET A 437 12.21 -5.36 -26.09
N GLU A 438 11.66 -6.26 -25.27
CA GLU A 438 10.21 -6.51 -25.21
C GLU A 438 9.44 -5.26 -24.77
N ARG A 439 9.94 -4.54 -23.76
CA ARG A 439 9.30 -3.34 -23.21
C ARG A 439 9.39 -2.12 -24.12
N MET A 440 10.38 -2.08 -25.04
CA MET A 440 10.44 -1.07 -26.10
C MET A 440 9.45 -1.33 -27.24
N MET A 441 8.99 -2.58 -27.39
CA MET A 441 8.07 -3.01 -28.46
C MET A 441 6.60 -3.12 -28.01
N SER A 442 6.31 -3.17 -26.70
CA SER A 442 4.98 -3.16 -26.10
C SER A 442 4.54 -1.76 -25.64
#